data_AF-A0A914JD63-F1
#
_entry.id   AF-A0A914JD63-F1
#
_cell.length_a   1.000
_cell.length_b   1.000
_cell.length_c   1.000
_cell.angle_alpha   90.00
_cell.angle_beta   90.00
_cell.angle_gamma   90.00
#
_symmetry.space_group_name_H-M   'P 1'
#
loop_
_entity.id
_entity.type
_entity.pdbx_description
1 polymer ?
#
loop_
_entity_poly.entity_id
_entity_poly.type
_entity_poly.pdbx_seq_one_letter_code
_entity_poly.pdbx_strand_id
1 'polypeptide(L)'
;MNDAETNTCVVQLESVEIRDTTANTSEENIMDAIDRLSADDKKLLKRTWKIVGKNMKETGGRIFEMIFDQSPDTKTLFPFMKPQVSGGKADKISLDIQFHGLRFMQIIESAITYLDHIKDLEPVLDNLGRRHGRLIERTAFRTHHWATFIECTLFRFRHLIIQDSGFSSDVGKTDKAVILWRIVLKAIIKRMKMGLAQDLKNRKAHREFKINSNLQNGVEKLSLKDRQNGLCVSPLTPCLSPNSMISQKSSISSTSSCFTQQ
;
A
#
# COMPACT_ATOMS: atom_id res chain seq x y z
N MET A 1 27.11 -4.66 -46.86
CA MET A 1 27.42 -5.90 -46.14
C MET A 1 28.60 -5.56 -45.23
N ASN A 2 28.30 -5.07 -44.03
CA ASN A 2 29.27 -4.70 -43.01
C ASN A 2 28.53 -4.87 -41.67
N ASP A 3 28.90 -5.92 -40.95
CA ASP A 3 28.34 -6.28 -39.66
C ASP A 3 29.03 -5.44 -38.58
N ALA A 4 28.23 -4.71 -37.80
CA ALA A 4 28.67 -4.04 -36.60
C ALA A 4 28.16 -4.85 -35.39
N GLU A 5 29.11 -5.45 -34.69
CA GLU A 5 28.92 -6.13 -33.41
C GLU A 5 28.26 -5.18 -32.41
N THR A 6 27.03 -5.50 -32.02
CA THR A 6 26.37 -4.89 -30.86
C THR A 6 26.62 -5.76 -29.65
N ASN A 7 27.53 -5.26 -28.82
CA ASN A 7 27.96 -5.84 -27.56
C ASN A 7 26.77 -5.88 -26.57
N THR A 8 26.08 -7.01 -26.53
CA THR A 8 25.00 -7.28 -25.57
C THR A 8 25.63 -7.85 -24.31
N CYS A 9 25.85 -7.02 -23.30
CA CYS A 9 26.25 -7.48 -21.98
C CYS A 9 25.05 -8.14 -21.29
N VAL A 10 24.86 -9.43 -21.55
CA VAL A 10 23.99 -10.30 -20.77
C VAL A 10 24.72 -10.60 -19.47
N VAL A 11 24.51 -9.78 -18.45
CA VAL A 11 24.84 -10.17 -17.07
C VAL A 11 23.78 -11.17 -16.62
N GLN A 12 24.15 -12.44 -16.72
CA GLN A 12 23.44 -13.57 -16.16
C GLN A 12 23.50 -13.49 -14.64
N LEU A 13 22.46 -12.94 -14.02
CA LEU A 13 22.27 -13.05 -12.57
C LEU A 13 21.58 -14.39 -12.31
N GLU A 14 22.40 -15.38 -11.95
CA GLU A 14 21.93 -16.63 -11.35
C GLU A 14 21.04 -16.33 -10.15
N SER A 15 19.95 -17.09 -10.07
CA SER A 15 18.94 -17.08 -9.04
C SER A 15 19.53 -17.41 -7.67
N VAL A 16 20.00 -16.39 -6.95
CA VAL A 16 20.17 -16.46 -5.50
C VAL A 16 18.78 -16.25 -4.90
N GLU A 17 18.15 -17.35 -4.47
CA GLU A 17 17.06 -17.27 -3.51
C GLU A 17 17.59 -16.60 -2.23
N ILE A 18 17.33 -15.30 -2.09
CA ILE A 18 17.57 -14.59 -0.85
C ILE A 18 16.54 -15.12 0.15
N ARG A 19 16.95 -16.13 0.92
CA ARG A 19 16.31 -16.48 2.18
C ARG A 19 16.28 -15.23 3.05
N ASP A 20 15.07 -14.79 3.38
CA ASP A 20 14.79 -13.68 4.28
C ASP A 20 15.38 -14.00 5.67
N THR A 21 16.64 -13.62 5.86
CA THR A 21 17.39 -13.81 7.09
C THR A 21 17.47 -12.46 7.78
N THR A 22 16.32 -11.95 8.22
CA THR A 22 16.26 -10.83 9.16
C THR A 22 15.24 -11.10 10.27
N ALA A 23 15.50 -12.17 11.01
CA ALA A 23 15.09 -12.24 12.42
C ALA A 23 16.31 -11.85 13.28
N ASN A 24 16.10 -10.89 14.19
CA ASN A 24 17.02 -10.44 15.25
C ASN A 24 18.27 -9.64 14.87
N THR A 25 18.05 -8.37 14.50
CA THR A 25 18.93 -7.29 14.96
C THR A 25 18.02 -6.13 15.38
N SER A 26 18.24 -5.59 16.58
CA SER A 26 17.47 -4.48 17.18
C SER A 26 17.01 -3.48 16.11
N GLU A 27 15.71 -3.52 15.79
CA GLU A 27 15.10 -2.63 14.81
C GLU A 27 15.09 -1.21 15.39
N GLU A 28 16.21 -0.53 15.29
CA GLU A 28 16.27 0.91 15.45
C GLU A 28 15.16 1.50 14.56
N ASN A 29 14.24 2.26 15.17
CA ASN A 29 13.19 2.90 14.41
C ASN A 29 13.88 3.86 13.45
N ILE A 30 13.79 3.59 12.14
CA ILE A 30 14.46 4.42 11.13
C ILE A 30 13.94 5.87 11.17
N MET A 31 12.73 6.10 11.73
CA MET A 31 12.26 7.46 12.03
C MET A 31 13.14 8.15 13.09
N ASP A 32 13.59 7.42 14.12
CA ASP A 32 14.54 7.97 15.09
C ASP A 32 15.91 8.25 14.46
N ALA A 33 16.28 7.56 13.36
CA ALA A 33 17.51 7.86 12.63
C ALA A 33 17.45 9.23 11.94
N ILE A 34 16.25 9.69 11.55
CA ILE A 34 16.04 11.06 11.05
C ILE A 34 16.15 12.06 12.21
N ASP A 35 15.56 11.77 13.37
CA ASP A 35 15.65 12.63 14.56
C ASP A 35 17.11 12.85 15.00
N ARG A 36 17.96 11.83 14.85
CA ARG A 36 19.40 11.88 15.18
C ARG A 36 20.28 12.55 14.12
N LEU A 37 19.74 12.96 12.97
CA LEU A 37 20.52 13.69 11.97
C LEU A 37 21.05 15.01 12.54
N SER A 38 22.31 15.31 12.27
CA SER A 38 22.91 16.58 12.68
C SER A 38 22.19 17.78 12.03
N ALA A 39 22.34 18.96 12.62
CA ALA A 39 21.80 20.19 12.05
C ALA A 39 22.34 20.45 10.62
N ASP A 40 23.61 20.12 10.37
CA ASP A 40 24.22 20.25 9.05
C ASP A 40 23.65 19.24 8.04
N ASP A 41 23.37 18.01 8.46
CA ASP A 41 22.73 17.00 7.61
C ASP A 41 21.31 17.41 7.23
N LYS A 42 20.54 17.90 8.20
CA LYS A 42 19.20 18.44 7.96
C LYS A 42 19.25 19.66 7.04
N LYS A 43 20.23 20.54 7.19
CA LYS A 43 20.46 21.69 6.30
C LYS A 43 20.83 21.24 4.89
N LEU A 44 21.63 20.19 4.75
CA LEU A 44 22.00 19.60 3.46
C LEU A 44 20.79 18.98 2.75
N LEU A 45 19.93 18.26 3.48
CA LEU A 45 18.65 17.75 2.97
C LEU A 45 17.74 18.90 2.51
N LYS A 46 17.54 19.92 3.34
CA LYS A 46 16.73 21.11 2.98
C LYS A 46 17.31 21.84 1.75
N ARG A 47 18.64 21.94 1.63
CA ARG A 47 19.31 22.57 0.47
C ARG A 47 19.12 21.75 -0.81
N THR A 48 19.34 20.44 -0.75
CA THR A 48 19.20 19.57 -1.94
C THR A 48 17.74 19.37 -2.33
N TRP A 49 16.80 19.45 -1.39
CA TRP A 49 15.37 19.51 -1.70
C TRP A 49 15.01 20.69 -2.63
N LYS A 50 15.59 21.87 -2.40
CA LYS A 50 15.37 23.04 -3.28
C LYS A 50 15.80 22.80 -4.74
N ILE A 51 16.68 21.82 -4.97
CA ILE A 51 17.13 21.40 -6.30
C ILE A 51 16.16 20.36 -6.86
N VAL A 52 16.03 19.22 -6.17
CA VAL A 52 15.26 18.06 -6.69
C VAL A 52 13.75 18.28 -6.68
N GLY A 53 13.26 19.17 -5.80
CA GLY A 53 11.86 19.56 -5.68
C GLY A 53 11.43 20.68 -6.62
N LYS A 54 12.33 21.30 -7.40
CA LYS A 54 12.00 22.47 -8.25
C LYS A 54 10.93 22.16 -9.30
N ASN A 55 10.97 20.97 -9.90
CA ASN A 55 9.95 20.49 -10.82
C ASN A 55 9.44 19.11 -10.38
N MET A 56 8.64 19.09 -9.31
CA MET A 56 8.16 17.84 -8.69
C MET A 56 7.40 16.94 -9.66
N LYS A 57 6.54 17.51 -10.52
CA LYS A 57 5.74 16.73 -11.47
C LYS A 57 6.62 16.00 -12.48
N GLU A 58 7.56 16.71 -13.09
CA GLU A 58 8.50 16.11 -14.05
C GLU A 58 9.41 15.11 -13.34
N THR A 59 10.01 15.48 -12.20
CA THR A 59 10.93 14.63 -11.45
C THR A 59 10.26 13.33 -11.02
N GLY A 60 9.05 13.41 -10.47
CA GLY A 60 8.26 12.24 -10.12
C GLY A 60 7.91 11.38 -11.33
N GLY A 61 7.51 11.99 -12.45
CA GLY A 61 7.24 11.27 -13.69
C GLY A 61 8.47 10.49 -14.18
N ARG A 62 9.65 11.11 -14.20
CA ARG A 62 10.92 10.47 -14.58
C ARG A 62 11.31 9.32 -13.65
N ILE A 63 11.04 9.44 -12.35
CA ILE A 63 11.26 8.34 -11.40
C ILE A 63 10.38 7.14 -11.75
N PHE A 64 9.11 7.36 -12.06
CA PHE A 64 8.20 6.28 -12.44
C PHE A 64 8.55 5.66 -13.80
N GLU A 65 9.04 6.43 -14.78
CA GLU A 65 9.61 5.86 -16.02
C GLU A 65 10.71 4.85 -15.70
N MET A 66 11.69 5.25 -14.88
CA MET A 66 12.80 4.36 -14.52
C MET A 66 12.33 3.13 -13.75
N ILE A 67 11.33 3.26 -12.86
CA ILE A 67 10.75 2.11 -12.15
C ILE A 67 10.14 1.13 -13.16
N PHE A 68 9.44 1.63 -14.17
CA PHE A 68 8.81 0.82 -15.20
C PHE A 68 9.78 0.16 -16.16
N ASP A 69 10.93 0.77 -16.38
CA ASP A 69 12.01 0.18 -17.18
C ASP A 69 12.75 -0.90 -16.38
N GLN A 70 12.99 -0.66 -15.09
CA GLN A 70 13.69 -1.61 -14.20
C GLN A 70 12.81 -2.77 -13.73
N SER A 71 11.49 -2.56 -13.63
CA SER A 71 10.52 -3.56 -13.15
C SER A 71 9.24 -3.47 -13.99
N PRO A 72 9.23 -3.98 -15.24
CA PRO A 72 8.08 -3.82 -16.15
C PRO A 72 6.76 -4.41 -15.63
N ASP A 73 6.82 -5.40 -14.75
CA ASP A 73 5.68 -5.99 -14.05
C ASP A 73 4.92 -4.95 -13.20
N THR A 74 5.58 -3.90 -12.73
CA THR A 74 4.94 -2.80 -11.99
C THR A 74 3.91 -2.04 -12.82
N LYS A 75 3.99 -2.06 -14.15
CA LYS A 75 2.98 -1.45 -15.04
C LYS A 75 1.59 -2.06 -14.81
N THR A 76 1.52 -3.34 -14.44
CA THR A 76 0.25 -4.04 -14.13
C THR A 76 -0.44 -3.50 -12.88
N LEU A 77 0.29 -2.83 -11.99
CA LEU A 77 -0.25 -2.19 -10.79
C LEU A 77 -1.03 -0.91 -11.12
N PHE A 78 -0.88 -0.40 -12.35
CA PHE A 78 -1.47 0.83 -12.83
C PHE A 78 -2.40 0.58 -14.03
N PRO A 79 -3.45 -0.26 -13.90
CA PRO A 79 -4.28 -0.71 -15.02
C PRO A 79 -5.06 0.42 -15.72
N PHE A 80 -5.23 1.57 -15.05
CA PHE A 80 -5.90 2.75 -15.60
C PHE A 80 -4.96 3.65 -16.42
N MET A 81 -3.65 3.42 -16.35
CA MET A 81 -2.64 4.25 -17.00
C MET A 81 -2.33 3.65 -18.37
N LYS A 82 -3.25 3.84 -19.32
CA LYS A 82 -3.09 3.37 -20.70
C LYS A 82 -1.88 4.06 -21.35
N PRO A 83 -1.04 3.34 -22.11
CA PRO A 83 -0.07 3.97 -23.00
C PRO A 83 -0.81 4.91 -23.95
N GLN A 84 -0.42 6.19 -23.97
CA GLN A 84 -0.86 7.10 -25.01
C GLN A 84 -0.12 6.70 -26.28
N VAL A 85 -0.75 5.89 -27.14
CA VAL A 85 -0.25 5.62 -28.49
C VAL A 85 -0.38 6.90 -29.29
N SER A 86 0.64 7.76 -29.22
CA SER A 86 0.76 8.96 -30.06
C SER A 86 1.76 8.65 -31.17
N GLY A 87 1.24 8.55 -32.40
CA GLY A 87 1.95 8.13 -33.62
C GLY A 87 3.44 8.49 -33.70
N GLY A 88 4.29 7.51 -33.39
CA GLY A 88 5.69 7.48 -33.84
C GLY A 88 6.73 8.22 -33.02
N LYS A 89 6.45 8.67 -31.78
CA LYS A 89 7.50 9.13 -30.86
C LYS A 89 7.39 8.40 -29.53
N ALA A 90 8.54 7.91 -29.06
CA ALA A 90 8.69 7.14 -27.82
C ALA A 90 7.82 7.70 -26.69
N ASP A 91 7.00 6.81 -26.13
CA ASP A 91 6.12 6.94 -24.98
C ASP A 91 6.26 8.24 -24.17
N LYS A 92 5.39 9.23 -24.42
CA LYS A 92 5.24 10.34 -23.47
C LYS A 92 4.66 9.79 -22.16
N ILE A 93 5.26 10.15 -21.02
CA ILE A 93 4.71 9.87 -19.68
C ILE A 93 3.24 10.25 -19.66
N SER A 94 2.35 9.28 -19.40
CA SER A 94 0.94 9.57 -19.26
C SER A 94 0.72 10.63 -18.16
N LEU A 95 -0.27 11.50 -18.35
CA LEU A 95 -0.57 12.52 -17.34
C LEU A 95 -0.85 11.89 -15.98
N ASP A 96 -1.48 10.72 -15.96
CA ASP A 96 -1.77 9.95 -14.75
C ASP A 96 -0.50 9.54 -13.99
N ILE A 97 0.55 9.10 -14.70
CA ILE A 97 1.84 8.78 -14.08
C ILE A 97 2.52 10.03 -13.55
N GLN A 98 2.46 11.14 -14.28
CA GLN A 98 3.01 12.40 -13.78
C GLN A 98 2.28 12.87 -12.51
N PHE A 99 0.96 12.70 -12.43
CA PHE A 99 0.19 13.02 -11.23
C PHE A 99 0.48 12.06 -10.07
N HIS A 100 0.69 10.78 -10.35
CA HIS A 100 1.09 9.82 -9.33
C HIS A 100 2.51 10.12 -8.80
N GLY A 101 3.45 10.42 -9.70
CA GLY A 101 4.78 10.91 -9.38
C GLY A 101 4.77 12.20 -8.56
N LEU A 102 3.89 13.15 -8.90
CA LEU A 102 3.70 14.37 -8.11
C LEU A 102 3.24 14.08 -6.68
N ARG A 103 2.22 13.22 -6.51
CA ARG A 103 1.75 12.82 -5.17
C ARG A 103 2.85 12.18 -4.35
N PHE A 104 3.73 11.41 -4.98
CA PHE A 104 4.91 10.87 -4.31
C PHE A 104 5.89 11.98 -3.87
N MET A 105 6.24 12.89 -4.78
CA MET A 105 7.15 14.00 -4.45
C MET A 105 6.61 14.87 -3.31
N GLN A 106 5.28 15.04 -3.19
CA GLN A 106 4.63 15.74 -2.08
C GLN A 106 4.79 15.02 -0.73
N ILE A 107 4.84 13.68 -0.72
CA ILE A 107 5.16 12.93 0.51
C ILE A 107 6.60 13.16 0.93
N ILE A 108 7.54 13.21 -0.03
CA ILE A 108 8.93 13.56 0.27
C ILE A 108 9.04 15.00 0.78
N GLU A 109 8.33 15.94 0.15
CA GLU A 109 8.26 17.33 0.60
C GLU A 109 7.78 17.44 2.05
N SER A 110 6.75 16.67 2.40
CA SER A 110 6.25 16.58 3.76
C SER A 110 7.35 16.07 4.69
N ALA A 111 8.06 15.00 4.34
CA ALA A 111 9.19 14.52 5.16
C ALA A 111 10.28 15.59 5.37
N ILE A 112 10.56 16.43 4.36
CA ILE A 112 11.50 17.55 4.49
C ILE A 112 10.95 18.66 5.40
N THR A 113 9.66 18.98 5.27
CA THR A 113 8.97 19.97 6.10
C THR A 113 8.96 19.57 7.57
N TYR A 114 8.71 18.29 7.84
CA TYR A 114 8.64 17.71 9.18
C TYR A 114 9.99 17.14 9.68
N LEU A 115 11.14 17.50 9.09
CA LEU A 115 12.46 16.93 9.46
C LEU A 115 12.81 17.02 10.95
N ASP A 116 12.31 18.04 11.63
CA ASP A 116 12.59 18.29 13.05
C ASP A 116 11.58 17.63 13.99
N HIS A 117 10.50 17.07 13.44
CA HIS A 117 9.38 16.45 14.14
C HIS A 117 8.78 15.35 13.25
N ILE A 118 9.63 14.45 12.76
CA ILE A 118 9.30 13.51 11.68
C ILE A 118 8.22 12.51 12.09
N LYS A 119 8.08 12.28 13.39
CA LYS A 119 7.05 11.43 14.00
C LYS A 119 5.63 11.92 13.73
N ASP A 120 5.45 13.22 13.53
CA ASP A 120 4.14 13.79 13.20
C ASP A 120 3.64 13.34 11.80
N LEU A 121 4.56 12.88 10.94
CA LEU A 121 4.23 12.34 9.62
C LEU A 121 3.80 10.86 9.67
N GLU A 122 4.02 10.16 10.79
CA GLU A 122 3.71 8.74 10.94
C GLU A 122 2.25 8.38 10.61
N PRO A 123 1.22 9.10 11.10
CA PRO A 123 -0.18 8.77 10.79
C PRO A 123 -0.50 8.88 9.30
N VAL A 124 0.13 9.84 8.60
CA VAL A 124 -0.02 10.04 7.16
C VAL A 124 0.58 8.86 6.40
N LEU A 125 1.81 8.47 6.75
CA LEU A 125 2.52 7.34 6.13
C LEU A 125 1.84 6.00 6.42
N ASP A 126 1.29 5.81 7.62
CA ASP A 126 0.49 4.64 7.96
C ASP A 126 -0.76 4.53 7.11
N ASN A 127 -1.50 5.63 6.98
CA ASN A 127 -2.68 5.66 6.13
C ASN A 127 -2.32 5.35 4.67
N LEU A 128 -1.20 5.89 4.17
CA LEU A 128 -0.71 5.59 2.83
C LEU A 128 -0.32 4.11 2.69
N GLY A 129 0.31 3.52 3.70
CA GLY A 129 0.60 2.08 3.78
C GLY A 129 -0.66 1.23 3.72
N ARG A 130 -1.69 1.54 4.51
CA ARG A 130 -2.99 0.87 4.49
C ARG A 130 -3.67 0.97 3.12
N ARG A 131 -3.49 2.08 2.39
CA ARG A 131 -4.00 2.22 1.01
C ARG A 131 -3.30 1.26 0.05
N HIS A 132 -1.98 1.06 0.20
CA HIS A 132 -1.23 0.10 -0.61
C HIS A 132 -1.55 -1.35 -0.23
N GLY A 133 -1.83 -1.63 1.05
CA GLY A 133 -2.29 -2.95 1.48
C GLY A 133 -3.57 -3.40 0.77
N ARG A 134 -4.52 -2.49 0.52
CA ARG A 134 -5.72 -2.78 -0.30
C ARG A 134 -5.44 -3.13 -1.76
N LEU A 135 -4.28 -2.72 -2.28
CA LEU A 135 -3.86 -3.04 -3.65
C LEU A 135 -3.24 -4.42 -3.74
N ILE A 136 -2.50 -4.89 -2.73
CA ILE A 136 -1.82 -6.21 -2.75
C ILE A 136 -2.79 -7.36 -3.02
N GLU A 137 -4.00 -7.34 -2.49
CA GLU A 137 -4.96 -8.44 -2.74
C GLU A 137 -5.45 -8.48 -4.19
N ARG A 138 -5.24 -7.40 -4.94
CA ARG A 138 -5.70 -7.23 -6.32
C ARG A 138 -4.55 -7.16 -7.33
N THR A 139 -3.31 -7.07 -6.87
CA THR A 139 -2.15 -6.77 -7.72
C THR A 139 -0.93 -7.61 -7.35
N ALA A 140 -0.01 -7.78 -8.30
CA ALA A 140 1.24 -8.51 -8.09
C ALA A 140 2.30 -7.68 -7.33
N PHE A 141 1.90 -6.77 -6.44
CA PHE A 141 2.85 -5.92 -5.71
C PHE A 141 3.72 -6.74 -4.76
N ARG A 142 5.05 -6.63 -4.90
CA ARG A 142 6.05 -7.41 -4.17
C ARG A 142 7.00 -6.51 -3.39
N THR A 143 7.69 -7.11 -2.43
CA THR A 143 8.65 -6.41 -1.56
C THR A 143 9.79 -5.75 -2.33
N HIS A 144 10.23 -6.34 -3.44
CA HIS A 144 11.32 -5.80 -4.27
C HIS A 144 10.96 -4.47 -4.94
N HIS A 145 9.67 -4.19 -5.22
CA HIS A 145 9.23 -2.93 -5.81
C HIS A 145 9.60 -1.72 -4.93
N TRP A 146 9.63 -1.89 -3.61
CA TRP A 146 10.11 -0.86 -2.68
C TRP A 146 11.60 -0.54 -2.87
N ALA A 147 12.42 -1.57 -3.15
CA ALA A 147 13.85 -1.38 -3.37
C ALA A 147 14.11 -0.68 -4.70
N THR A 148 13.46 -1.13 -5.79
CA THR A 148 13.51 -0.48 -7.11
C THR A 148 13.16 1.01 -7.00
N PHE A 149 12.10 1.31 -6.25
CA PHE A 149 11.68 2.68 -6.02
C PHE A 149 12.74 3.55 -5.32
N ILE A 150 13.41 3.02 -4.28
CA ILE A 150 14.49 3.74 -3.58
C ILE A 150 15.61 4.04 -4.58
N GLU A 151 16.08 3.02 -5.31
CA GLU A 151 17.24 3.18 -6.20
C GLU A 151 16.93 4.13 -7.36
N CYS A 152 15.76 4.02 -7.99
CA CYS A 152 15.34 4.96 -9.03
C CYS A 152 15.24 6.39 -8.49
N THR A 153 14.68 6.59 -7.29
CA THR A 153 14.60 7.93 -6.69
C THR A 153 15.99 8.50 -6.42
N LEU A 154 16.88 7.72 -5.82
CA LEU A 154 18.24 8.15 -5.49
C LEU A 154 19.06 8.44 -6.75
N PHE A 155 18.93 7.62 -7.79
CA PHE A 155 19.56 7.86 -9.08
C PHE A 155 19.12 9.20 -9.67
N ARG A 156 17.81 9.47 -9.70
CA ARG A 156 17.29 10.74 -10.22
C ARG A 156 17.76 11.92 -9.38
N PHE A 157 17.74 11.80 -8.06
CA PHE A 157 18.15 12.88 -7.16
C PHE A 157 19.63 13.19 -7.32
N ARG A 158 20.49 12.17 -7.37
CA ARG A 158 21.93 12.33 -7.64
C ARG A 158 22.16 13.08 -8.95
N HIS A 159 21.48 12.66 -10.02
CA HIS A 159 21.61 13.30 -11.34
C HIS A 159 21.26 14.80 -11.29
N LEU A 160 20.16 15.17 -10.63
CA LEU A 160 19.75 16.57 -10.49
C LEU A 160 20.69 17.37 -9.58
N ILE A 161 21.21 16.78 -8.50
CA ILE A 161 22.14 17.45 -7.59
C ILE A 161 23.46 17.74 -8.29
N ILE A 162 24.02 16.80 -9.06
CA ILE A 162 25.30 16.99 -9.79
C ILE A 162 25.19 18.11 -10.85
N GLN A 163 24.01 18.31 -11.43
CA GLN A 163 23.78 19.39 -12.39
C GLN A 163 23.71 20.77 -11.75
N ASP A 164 23.52 20.87 -10.43
CA ASP A 164 23.54 22.14 -9.72
C ASP A 164 24.98 22.64 -9.53
N SER A 165 25.23 23.89 -9.88
CA SER A 165 26.58 24.49 -9.80
C SER A 165 27.15 24.52 -8.38
N GLY A 166 26.30 24.48 -7.34
CA GLY A 166 26.72 24.41 -5.94
C GLY A 166 27.17 23.02 -5.46
N PHE A 167 27.11 22.02 -6.33
CA PHE A 167 27.42 20.61 -6.05
C PHE A 167 28.26 19.93 -7.15
N SER A 168 28.29 20.46 -8.37
CA SER A 168 28.95 19.84 -9.53
C SER A 168 30.43 19.49 -9.32
N SER A 169 31.16 20.28 -8.52
CA SER A 169 32.58 20.05 -8.20
C SER A 169 32.83 19.31 -6.88
N ASP A 170 31.79 19.08 -6.07
CA ASP A 170 31.90 18.51 -4.72
C ASP A 170 31.21 17.14 -4.67
N VAL A 171 31.94 16.12 -5.15
CA VAL A 171 31.48 14.74 -5.19
C VAL A 171 31.19 14.22 -3.79
N GLY A 172 32.03 14.55 -2.79
CA GLY A 172 31.85 14.10 -1.41
C GLY A 172 30.57 14.63 -0.78
N LYS A 173 30.23 15.89 -1.01
CA LYS A 173 28.96 16.48 -0.55
C LYS A 173 27.76 15.92 -1.29
N THR A 174 27.90 15.60 -2.57
CA THR A 174 26.87 14.90 -3.35
C THR A 174 26.62 13.50 -2.79
N ASP A 175 27.66 12.72 -2.53
CA ASP A 175 27.57 11.38 -1.95
C ASP A 175 26.90 11.43 -0.57
N LYS A 176 27.33 12.39 0.27
CA LYS A 176 26.71 12.63 1.57
C LYS A 176 25.22 12.93 1.43
N ALA A 177 24.82 13.79 0.50
CA ALA A 177 23.40 14.08 0.25
C ALA A 177 22.62 12.84 -0.18
N VAL A 178 23.16 12.00 -1.07
CA VAL A 178 22.52 10.76 -1.52
C VAL A 178 22.36 9.76 -0.37
N ILE A 179 23.33 9.65 0.52
CA ILE A 179 23.25 8.81 1.73
C ILE A 179 22.12 9.30 2.65
N LEU A 180 22.02 10.62 2.88
CA LEU A 180 20.95 11.18 3.70
C LEU A 180 19.57 10.96 3.08
N TRP A 181 19.44 11.13 1.75
CA TRP A 181 18.19 10.82 1.04
C TRP A 181 17.80 9.34 1.16
N ARG A 182 18.78 8.44 1.17
CA ARG A 182 18.53 7.00 1.38
C ARG A 182 17.92 6.74 2.76
N ILE A 183 18.39 7.44 3.80
CA ILE A 183 17.82 7.35 5.16
C ILE A 183 16.35 7.81 5.13
N VAL A 184 16.08 8.97 4.55
CA VAL A 184 14.72 9.54 4.45
C VAL A 184 13.76 8.59 3.72
N LEU A 185 14.16 8.08 2.55
CA LEU A 185 13.31 7.18 1.75
C LEU A 185 13.07 5.85 2.48
N LYS A 186 14.09 5.28 3.14
CA LYS A 186 13.93 4.08 3.96
C LYS A 186 12.98 4.31 5.12
N ALA A 187 12.99 5.48 5.75
CA ALA A 187 12.09 5.82 6.85
C ALA A 187 10.62 5.83 6.39
N ILE A 188 10.36 6.57 5.29
CA ILE A 188 9.05 6.65 4.65
C ILE A 188 8.52 5.25 4.33
N ILE A 189 9.34 4.42 3.66
CA ILE A 189 8.96 3.07 3.25
C ILE A 189 8.77 2.14 4.44
N LYS A 190 9.64 2.21 5.46
CA LYS A 190 9.49 1.41 6.68
C LYS A 190 8.13 1.68 7.31
N ARG A 191 7.75 2.96 7.46
CA ARG A 191 6.45 3.31 8.04
C ARG A 191 5.28 2.90 7.15
N MET A 192 5.38 3.08 5.83
CA MET A 192 4.36 2.59 4.90
C MET A 192 4.19 1.06 4.97
N LYS A 193 5.28 0.30 5.11
CA LYS A 193 5.22 -1.16 5.29
C LYS A 193 4.51 -1.56 6.59
N MET A 194 4.66 -0.79 7.66
CA MET A 194 3.91 -1.02 8.92
C MET A 194 2.41 -0.85 8.71
N GLY A 195 1.98 0.26 8.11
CA GLY A 195 0.57 0.49 7.78
C GLY A 195 -0.02 -0.58 6.86
N LEU A 196 0.76 -1.03 5.87
CA LEU A 196 0.40 -2.11 4.96
C LEU A 196 0.24 -3.44 5.69
N ALA A 197 1.17 -3.82 6.56
CA ALA A 197 1.12 -5.04 7.34
C ALA A 197 -0.09 -5.05 8.29
N GLN A 198 -0.39 -3.91 8.92
CA GLN A 198 -1.56 -3.76 9.78
C GLN A 198 -2.88 -3.97 9.02
N ASP A 199 -2.98 -3.41 7.82
CA ASP A 199 -4.16 -3.56 6.95
C ASP A 199 -4.36 -5.02 6.50
N LEU A 200 -3.28 -5.72 6.14
CA LEU A 200 -3.33 -7.15 5.82
C LEU A 200 -3.78 -8.00 7.02
N LYS A 201 -3.24 -7.74 8.22
CA LYS A 201 -3.64 -8.43 9.46
C LYS A 201 -5.12 -8.21 9.77
N ASN A 202 -5.60 -6.97 9.70
CA ASN A 202 -7.00 -6.63 9.98
C ASN A 202 -7.96 -7.36 9.03
N ARG A 203 -7.64 -7.45 7.74
CA ARG A 203 -8.47 -8.17 6.77
C ARG A 203 -8.44 -9.68 6.96
N LYS A 204 -7.29 -10.25 7.32
CA LYS A 204 -7.18 -11.67 7.67
C LYS A 204 -8.09 -11.99 8.86
N ALA A 205 -7.99 -11.21 9.94
CA ALA A 205 -8.85 -11.36 11.12
C ALA A 205 -10.35 -11.22 10.77
N HIS A 206 -10.71 -10.26 9.92
CA HIS A 206 -12.11 -10.09 9.47
C HIS A 206 -12.64 -11.27 8.65
N ARG A 207 -11.79 -11.90 7.83
CA ARG A 207 -12.14 -13.12 7.09
C ARG A 207 -12.35 -14.30 8.03
N GLU A 208 -11.44 -14.49 8.99
CA GLU A 208 -11.52 -15.57 9.98
C GLU A 208 -12.77 -15.42 10.86
N PHE A 209 -13.08 -14.20 11.31
CA PHE A 209 -14.30 -13.92 12.06
C PHE A 209 -15.56 -14.30 11.28
N LYS A 210 -15.66 -13.92 10.00
CA LYS A 210 -16.80 -14.27 9.13
C LYS A 210 -16.95 -15.78 8.92
N ILE A 211 -15.85 -16.49 8.77
CA ILE A 211 -15.87 -17.96 8.63
C ILE A 211 -16.39 -18.59 9.91
N ASN A 212 -15.86 -18.18 11.07
CA ASN A 212 -16.26 -18.71 12.37
C ASN A 212 -17.73 -18.41 12.69
N SER A 213 -18.22 -17.21 12.39
CA SER A 213 -19.64 -16.87 12.57
C SER A 213 -20.54 -17.70 11.66
N ASN A 214 -20.13 -17.96 10.41
CA ASN A 214 -20.92 -18.78 9.49
C ASN A 214 -20.93 -20.26 9.91
N LEU A 215 -19.82 -20.77 10.44
CA LEU A 215 -19.75 -22.13 11.00
C LEU A 215 -20.66 -22.27 12.23
N GLN A 216 -20.63 -21.31 13.17
CA GLN A 216 -21.51 -21.31 14.34
C GLN A 216 -22.99 -21.28 13.93
N ASN A 217 -23.36 -20.39 13.01
CA ASN A 217 -24.73 -20.31 12.48
C ASN A 217 -25.15 -21.60 11.73
N GLY A 218 -24.20 -22.28 11.08
CA GLY A 218 -24.43 -23.57 10.42
C GLY A 218 -24.67 -24.72 11.41
N VAL A 219 -23.87 -24.78 12.48
CA VAL A 219 -24.02 -25.77 13.57
C VAL A 219 -25.34 -25.58 14.32
N GLU A 220 -25.74 -24.33 14.61
CA GLU A 220 -27.04 -24.04 15.23
C GLU A 220 -28.21 -24.47 14.34
N LYS A 221 -28.13 -24.23 13.02
CA LYS A 221 -29.16 -24.68 12.07
C LYS A 221 -29.24 -26.20 11.93
N LEU A 222 -28.12 -26.92 12.02
CA LEU A 222 -28.10 -28.39 12.02
C LEU A 222 -28.71 -28.94 13.32
N SER A 223 -28.33 -28.39 14.48
CA SER A 223 -28.88 -28.77 15.78
C SER A 223 -30.40 -28.55 15.89
N LEU A 224 -30.93 -27.47 15.31
CA LEU A 224 -32.37 -27.20 15.26
C LEU A 224 -33.14 -28.19 14.36
N LYS A 225 -32.54 -28.64 13.26
CA LYS A 225 -33.13 -29.66 12.38
C LYS A 225 -33.15 -31.04 13.04
N ASP A 226 -32.09 -31.39 13.78
CA ASP A 226 -32.05 -32.65 14.52
C ASP A 226 -33.08 -32.69 15.66
N ARG A 227 -33.38 -31.54 16.29
CA ARG A 227 -34.48 -31.42 17.26
C ARG A 227 -35.88 -31.53 16.63
N GLN A 228 -36.08 -31.03 15.41
CA GLN A 228 -37.36 -31.18 14.70
C GLN A 228 -37.58 -32.60 14.15
N ASN A 229 -36.51 -33.31 13.81
CA ASN A 229 -36.59 -34.70 13.32
C ASN A 229 -36.71 -35.74 14.46
N GLY A 230 -36.48 -35.36 15.72
CA GLY A 230 -36.61 -36.22 16.90
C GLY A 230 -38.00 -36.27 17.55
N LEU A 231 -38.99 -35.54 17.02
CA LEU A 231 -40.37 -35.48 17.53
C LEU A 231 -41.34 -36.20 16.58
N CYS A 232 -41.12 -37.51 16.37
CA CYS A 232 -42.12 -38.39 15.77
C CYS A 232 -42.09 -39.75 16.48
N VAL A 233 -42.46 -39.74 17.76
CA VAL A 233 -42.89 -40.96 18.46
C VAL A 233 -44.34 -40.74 18.85
N SER A 234 -45.22 -41.42 18.12
CA SER A 234 -46.67 -41.36 18.28
C SER A 234 -47.10 -41.85 19.65
N PRO A 235 -48.13 -41.25 20.28
CA PRO A 235 -48.96 -41.97 21.22
C PRO A 235 -50.22 -42.50 20.51
N LEU A 236 -50.48 -43.78 20.71
CA LEU A 236 -51.74 -44.44 20.42
C LEU A 236 -52.87 -43.94 21.34
N THR A 237 -54.09 -43.96 20.76
CA THR A 237 -55.45 -44.06 21.35
C THR A 237 -56.11 -42.84 22.05
N PRO A 238 -57.45 -42.81 22.21
CA PRO A 238 -58.49 -42.87 21.17
C PRO A 238 -59.56 -41.75 21.34
N CYS A 239 -60.45 -41.67 20.35
CA CYS A 239 -61.59 -40.76 20.18
C CYS A 239 -62.41 -40.43 21.44
N LEU A 240 -62.88 -39.18 21.53
CA LEU A 240 -64.25 -38.77 21.92
C LEU A 240 -64.45 -37.27 21.63
N SER A 241 -65.44 -36.95 20.80
CA SER A 241 -66.12 -35.64 20.66
C SER A 241 -67.49 -35.74 21.37
N PRO A 242 -68.38 -34.72 21.48
CA PRO A 242 -68.33 -33.35 20.91
C PRO A 242 -68.92 -32.20 21.81
N ASN A 243 -69.01 -31.00 21.21
CA ASN A 243 -69.83 -29.80 21.55
C ASN A 243 -69.27 -28.86 22.64
N SER A 244 -69.34 -27.52 22.57
CA SER A 244 -70.04 -26.55 21.70
C SER A 244 -69.48 -25.12 21.89
N MET A 245 -69.59 -24.30 20.83
CA MET A 245 -69.73 -22.83 20.75
C MET A 245 -69.28 -21.90 21.92
N ILE A 246 -68.57 -20.80 21.59
CA ILE A 246 -69.11 -19.41 21.46
C ILE A 246 -67.95 -18.42 21.18
N SER A 247 -68.28 -17.44 20.34
CA SER A 247 -67.50 -16.30 19.84
C SER A 247 -67.23 -15.21 20.90
N GLN A 248 -66.12 -14.46 20.81
CA GLN A 248 -66.12 -13.01 20.54
C GLN A 248 -64.76 -12.32 20.74
N LYS A 249 -64.64 -11.18 20.04
CA LYS A 249 -63.51 -10.29 19.78
C LYS A 249 -63.13 -9.38 20.96
N SER A 250 -61.86 -8.96 21.02
CA SER A 250 -61.41 -7.60 21.37
C SER A 250 -59.92 -7.47 20.97
N SER A 251 -59.51 -6.57 20.07
CA SER A 251 -59.26 -5.11 20.19
C SER A 251 -57.94 -4.76 20.88
N ILE A 252 -57.33 -3.64 20.43
CA ILE A 252 -56.13 -2.91 20.95
C ILE A 252 -54.86 -3.24 20.13
N SER A 253 -54.60 -2.55 19.00
CA SER A 253 -54.00 -1.21 18.81
C SER A 253 -52.48 -1.17 19.03
N SER A 254 -51.73 -0.97 17.94
CA SER A 254 -50.34 -0.50 18.00
C SER A 254 -50.07 0.53 16.90
N THR A 255 -49.56 1.63 17.40
CA THR A 255 -49.13 2.94 16.86
C THR A 255 -48.02 2.91 15.80
N SER A 256 -48.16 3.83 14.83
CA SER A 256 -47.17 4.78 14.22
C SER A 256 -45.70 4.35 13.99
N SER A 257 -45.26 4.35 12.72
CA SER A 257 -44.43 5.39 12.04
C SER A 257 -42.91 5.25 12.25
N CYS A 258 -42.14 4.90 11.22
CA CYS A 258 -41.50 5.79 10.22
C CYS A 258 -40.20 6.46 10.76
N PHE A 259 -39.03 6.06 10.25
CA PHE A 259 -38.20 6.90 9.37
C PHE A 259 -36.90 6.18 8.97
N THR A 260 -36.66 6.15 7.67
CA THR A 260 -35.46 5.63 7.01
C THR A 260 -34.47 6.78 6.77
N GLN A 261 -33.21 6.37 6.78
CA GLN A 261 -31.95 7.09 6.68
C GLN A 261 -31.80 8.04 5.48
N GLN A 262 -31.08 9.13 5.73
CA GLN A 262 -30.16 9.77 4.77
C GLN A 262 -28.94 8.89 4.52
#